data_AF-A0A3A6JC43-F1
#
_entry.id   AF-A0A3A6JC43-F1
#
_cell.length_a   1.000
_cell.length_b   1.000
_cell.length_c   1.000
_cell.angle_alpha   90.00
_cell.angle_beta   90.00
_cell.angle_gamma   90.00
#
_symmetry.space_group_name_H-M   'P 1'
#
loop_
_entity.id
_entity.type
_entity.pdbx_description
1 polymer ?
#
loop_
_entity_poly.entity_id
_entity_poly.type
_entity_poly.pdbx_seq_one_letter_code
_entity_poly.pdbx_strand_id
1 'polypeptide(L)'
;MAKEIKKEWQKYLLNENKEYTTEELTENFKKAVDYLFSKHVRLSSDMLVNPQRASEQYHLSEQDRAVYLGKFHHAGYAVNDSEKMVEVMDVLYHVLNISKDEAGEFTLYITENHMTLTDAIEKRYGVSMDDVSQYIEMVLTPYADYAMKMAIRTGKELLSILSEVFSESEV
;
A
#
# COMPACT_ATOMS: atom_id res chain seq x y z
N MET A 1 -4.75 20.55 14.49
CA MET A 1 -6.03 19.89 14.85
C MET A 1 -5.71 18.42 15.09
N ALA A 2 -6.15 17.83 16.20
CA ALA A 2 -6.05 16.38 16.37
C ALA A 2 -6.91 15.74 15.28
N LYS A 3 -6.30 14.96 14.39
CA LYS A 3 -7.05 14.23 13.35
C LYS A 3 -7.90 13.16 14.06
N GLU A 4 -9.20 13.16 13.83
CA GLU A 4 -10.14 12.25 14.50
C GLU A 4 -10.00 10.83 13.93
N ILE A 5 -9.82 9.84 14.79
CA ILE A 5 -9.65 8.44 14.36
C ILE A 5 -11.01 7.85 13.98
N LYS A 6 -11.11 7.31 12.77
CA LYS A 6 -12.34 6.65 12.30
C LYS A 6 -12.73 5.49 13.23
N LYS A 7 -14.04 5.34 13.47
CA LYS A 7 -14.59 4.30 14.35
C LYS A 7 -14.15 2.89 13.96
N GLU A 8 -14.03 2.60 12.67
CA GLU A 8 -13.60 1.30 12.16
C GLU A 8 -12.12 0.99 12.45
N TRP A 9 -11.27 2.01 12.65
CA TRP A 9 -9.85 1.87 12.95
C TRP A 9 -9.55 1.65 14.43
N GLN A 10 -10.49 2.01 15.31
CA GLN A 10 -10.29 1.97 16.77
C GLN A 10 -9.87 0.58 17.28
N LYS A 11 -10.35 -0.49 16.64
CA LYS A 11 -9.99 -1.88 16.99
C LYS A 11 -8.55 -2.26 16.63
N TYR A 12 -7.88 -1.50 15.76
CA TYR A 12 -6.52 -1.77 15.33
C TYR A 12 -5.50 -0.94 16.09
N LEU A 13 -5.91 0.10 16.83
CA LEU A 13 -4.99 0.98 17.54
C LEU A 13 -4.15 0.21 18.57
N LEU A 14 -2.86 0.53 18.59
CA LEU A 14 -1.97 0.10 19.65
C LEU A 14 -2.41 0.75 20.97
N ASN A 15 -2.71 -0.06 21.99
CA ASN A 15 -2.90 0.46 23.36
C ASN A 15 -1.53 0.73 24.00
N GLU A 16 -1.10 2.00 24.00
CA GLU A 16 0.19 2.43 24.55
C GLU A 16 0.37 2.15 26.06
N ASN A 17 -0.72 1.95 26.79
CA ASN A 17 -0.68 1.65 28.24
C ASN A 17 -0.51 0.15 28.54
N LYS A 18 -0.54 -0.71 27.52
CA LYS A 18 -0.33 -2.15 27.67
C LYS A 18 1.14 -2.50 27.37
N GLU A 19 1.75 -3.32 28.21
CA GLU A 19 2.97 -4.03 27.83
C GLU A 19 2.61 -5.27 27.01
N TYR A 20 3.14 -5.36 25.78
CA TYR A 20 2.92 -6.51 24.90
C TYR A 20 4.08 -7.49 24.97
N THR A 21 3.80 -8.78 24.78
CA THR A 21 4.84 -9.72 24.35
C THR A 21 5.17 -9.50 22.87
N THR A 22 6.29 -10.07 22.39
CA THR A 22 6.60 -10.01 20.95
C THR A 22 5.51 -10.67 20.12
N GLU A 23 4.99 -11.82 20.55
CA GLU A 23 3.93 -12.55 19.83
C GLU A 23 2.62 -11.74 19.75
N GLU A 24 2.18 -11.16 20.88
CA GLU A 24 0.97 -10.33 20.90
C GLU A 24 1.12 -9.09 20.01
N LEU A 25 2.31 -8.46 20.02
CA LEU A 25 2.59 -7.31 19.18
C LEU A 25 2.55 -7.70 17.70
N THR A 26 3.23 -8.77 17.31
CA THR A 26 3.25 -9.27 15.93
C THR A 26 1.83 -9.60 15.45
N GLU A 27 1.02 -10.31 16.25
CA GLU A 27 -0.34 -10.67 15.86
C GLU A 27 -1.25 -9.45 15.67
N ASN A 28 -1.19 -8.48 16.59
CA ASN A 28 -1.99 -7.27 16.48
C ASN A 28 -1.55 -6.38 15.32
N PHE A 29 -0.23 -6.28 15.10
CA PHE A 29 0.32 -5.52 13.97
C PHE A 29 -0.07 -6.16 12.64
N LYS A 30 0.00 -7.49 12.53
CA LYS A 30 -0.46 -8.23 11.36
C LYS A 30 -1.94 -7.96 11.06
N LYS A 31 -2.82 -8.02 12.08
CA LYS A 31 -4.25 -7.66 11.90
C LYS A 31 -4.44 -6.22 11.40
N ALA A 32 -3.61 -5.28 11.86
CA ALA A 32 -3.67 -3.90 11.42
C ALA A 32 -3.17 -3.75 9.97
N VAL A 33 -2.16 -4.51 9.57
CA VAL A 33 -1.62 -4.55 8.19
C VAL A 33 -2.61 -5.24 7.23
N ASP A 34 -3.20 -6.36 7.64
CA ASP A 34 -4.20 -7.12 6.87
C ASP A 34 -5.41 -6.27 6.48
N TYR A 35 -5.75 -5.25 7.28
CA TYR A 35 -6.79 -4.29 6.91
C TYR A 35 -6.46 -3.57 5.60
N LEU A 36 -5.24 -3.07 5.42
CA LEU A 36 -4.83 -2.41 4.17
C LEU A 36 -4.69 -3.41 3.02
N PHE A 37 -4.19 -4.62 3.28
CA PHE A 37 -4.14 -5.66 2.25
C PHE A 37 -5.53 -6.08 1.76
N SER A 38 -6.53 -6.14 2.65
CA SER A 38 -7.93 -6.40 2.26
C SER A 38 -8.52 -5.32 1.35
N LYS A 39 -7.85 -4.15 1.28
CA LYS A 39 -8.18 -3.03 0.42
C LYS A 39 -7.27 -2.94 -0.81
N HIS A 40 -6.50 -4.00 -1.10
CA HIS A 40 -5.51 -4.06 -2.18
C HIS A 40 -4.47 -2.95 -2.13
N VAL A 41 -4.20 -2.37 -0.96
CA VAL A 41 -3.14 -1.37 -0.81
C VAL A 41 -1.81 -2.10 -0.77
N ARG A 42 -0.85 -1.66 -1.59
CA ARG A 42 0.52 -2.18 -1.52
C ARG A 42 1.18 -1.62 -0.26
N LEU A 43 1.74 -2.52 0.55
CA LEU A 43 2.46 -2.18 1.75
C LEU A 43 3.71 -3.06 1.86
N SER A 44 4.84 -2.43 2.14
CA SER A 44 6.09 -3.13 2.46
C SER A 44 6.62 -2.65 3.82
N SER A 45 7.49 -3.44 4.44
CA SER A 45 8.17 -3.02 5.67
C SER A 45 8.96 -1.73 5.48
N ASP A 46 9.56 -1.53 4.30
CA ASP A 46 10.26 -0.29 3.93
C ASP A 46 9.34 0.93 4.00
N MET A 47 8.03 0.83 3.74
CA MET A 47 7.10 1.97 3.86
C MET A 47 7.00 2.50 5.29
N LEU A 48 7.33 1.69 6.30
CA LEU A 48 7.27 2.06 7.71
C LEU A 48 8.63 2.51 8.26
N VAL A 49 9.74 1.98 7.73
CA VAL A 49 11.09 2.24 8.27
C VAL A 49 11.98 3.07 7.33
N ASN A 50 11.69 3.06 6.03
CA ASN A 50 12.43 3.79 5.01
C ASN A 50 11.51 4.24 3.84
N PRO A 51 10.66 5.27 4.06
CA PRO A 51 9.68 5.72 3.06
C PRO A 51 10.31 6.16 1.73
N GLN A 52 11.55 6.67 1.76
CA GLN A 52 12.27 7.07 0.55
C GLN A 52 12.55 5.85 -0.34
N ARG A 53 13.07 4.77 0.24
CA ARG A 53 13.30 3.54 -0.50
C ARG A 53 12.00 2.92 -1.00
N ALA A 54 10.94 2.95 -0.19
CA ALA A 54 9.64 2.44 -0.61
C ALA A 54 9.07 3.21 -1.82
N SER A 55 9.31 4.52 -1.90
CA SER A 55 8.86 5.35 -3.03
C SER A 55 9.55 5.02 -4.35
N GLU A 56 10.67 4.27 -4.34
CA GLU A 56 11.39 3.82 -5.54
C GLU A 56 10.99 2.40 -5.95
N GLN A 57 10.19 1.71 -5.14
CA GLN A 57 9.77 0.33 -5.39
C GLN A 57 8.51 0.27 -6.25
N TYR A 58 8.32 -0.88 -6.91
CA TYR A 58 7.07 -1.20 -7.60
C TYR A 58 6.67 -0.23 -8.73
N HIS A 59 7.65 0.20 -9.51
CA HIS A 59 7.41 0.90 -10.77
C HIS A 59 7.57 -0.04 -11.96
N LEU A 60 6.90 0.31 -13.06
CA LEU A 60 7.07 -0.32 -14.36
C LEU A 60 8.48 -0.04 -14.88
N SER A 61 9.16 -1.10 -15.32
CA SER A 61 10.43 -0.96 -16.03
C SER A 61 10.23 -0.29 -17.39
N GLU A 62 11.30 0.24 -17.98
CA GLU A 62 11.32 0.74 -19.36
C GLU A 62 10.72 -0.28 -20.35
N GLN A 63 11.03 -1.56 -20.17
CA GLN A 63 10.50 -2.64 -21.01
C GLN A 63 8.99 -2.81 -20.82
N ASP A 64 8.51 -2.81 -19.57
CA ASP A 64 7.07 -2.90 -19.30
C ASP A 64 6.34 -1.70 -19.92
N ARG A 65 6.87 -0.49 -19.72
CA ARG A 65 6.31 0.75 -20.28
C ARG A 65 6.16 0.65 -21.80
N ALA A 66 7.19 0.19 -22.51
CA ALA A 66 7.13 0.00 -23.96
C ALA A 66 6.08 -1.05 -24.38
N VAL A 67 5.96 -2.15 -23.64
CA VAL A 67 4.95 -3.19 -23.89
C VAL A 67 3.54 -2.62 -23.73
N TYR A 68 3.25 -1.93 -22.63
CA TYR A 68 1.91 -1.40 -22.37
C TYR A 68 1.56 -0.20 -23.25
N LEU A 69 2.54 0.63 -23.60
CA LEU A 69 2.36 1.66 -24.63
C LEU A 69 1.91 1.03 -25.96
N GLY A 70 2.57 -0.06 -26.36
CA GLY A 70 2.16 -0.86 -27.51
C GLY A 70 0.75 -1.42 -27.36
N LYS A 71 0.42 -2.03 -26.22
CA LYS A 71 -0.94 -2.59 -25.97
C LYS A 71 -2.03 -1.52 -26.09
N PHE A 72 -1.86 -0.35 -25.47
CA PHE A 72 -2.84 0.73 -25.55
C PHE A 72 -2.93 1.30 -26.97
N HIS A 73 -1.81 1.46 -27.66
CA HIS A 73 -1.87 1.92 -29.05
C HIS A 73 -2.61 0.93 -29.97
N HIS A 74 -2.38 -0.38 -29.80
CA HIS A 74 -3.12 -1.42 -30.54
C HIS A 74 -4.61 -1.48 -30.18
N ALA A 75 -4.98 -1.04 -28.97
CA ALA A 75 -6.37 -0.88 -28.56
C ALA A 75 -7.06 0.37 -29.17
N GLY A 76 -6.34 1.16 -29.97
CA GLY A 76 -6.88 2.29 -30.74
C GLY A 76 -6.68 3.66 -30.10
N TYR A 77 -5.95 3.76 -28.99
CA TYR A 77 -5.64 5.04 -28.35
C TYR A 77 -4.54 5.79 -29.11
N ALA A 78 -4.64 7.13 -29.13
CA ALA A 78 -3.59 7.99 -29.66
C ALA A 78 -2.29 7.81 -28.85
N VAL A 79 -1.14 8.13 -29.46
CA VAL A 79 0.18 7.95 -28.81
C VAL A 79 0.26 8.70 -27.49
N ASN A 80 -0.09 10.00 -27.49
CA ASN A 80 -0.05 10.83 -26.29
C ASN A 80 -1.00 10.35 -25.19
N ASP A 81 -2.15 9.77 -25.56
CA ASP A 81 -3.09 9.21 -24.59
C ASP A 81 -2.59 7.89 -24.03
N SER A 82 -1.96 7.07 -24.88
CA SER A 82 -1.32 5.81 -24.48
C SER A 82 -0.17 6.05 -23.50
N GLU A 83 0.63 7.11 -23.69
CA GLU A 83 1.69 7.51 -22.76
C GLU A 83 1.11 7.87 -21.38
N LYS A 84 0.07 8.71 -21.35
CA LYS A 84 -0.64 9.06 -20.09
C LYS A 84 -1.25 7.83 -19.43
N MET A 85 -1.80 6.90 -20.20
CA MET A 85 -2.33 5.65 -19.66
C MET A 85 -1.23 4.80 -19.01
N VAL A 86 -0.03 4.74 -19.58
CA VAL A 86 1.12 4.07 -18.95
C VAL A 86 1.52 4.77 -17.65
N GLU A 87 1.49 6.10 -17.58
CA GLU A 87 1.74 6.84 -16.33
C GLU A 87 0.70 6.50 -15.25
N VAL A 88 -0.59 6.49 -15.59
CA VAL A 88 -1.66 6.10 -14.67
C VAL A 88 -1.48 4.65 -14.20
N MET A 89 -1.13 3.75 -15.13
CA MET A 89 -0.85 2.35 -14.81
C MET A 89 0.33 2.18 -13.86
N ASP A 90 1.40 2.96 -14.04
CA ASP A 90 2.57 2.95 -13.15
C ASP A 90 2.18 3.35 -11.73
N VAL A 91 1.36 4.41 -11.59
CA VAL A 91 0.85 4.83 -10.28
C VAL A 91 -0.02 3.74 -9.65
N LEU A 92 -0.93 3.13 -10.41
CA LEU A 92 -1.75 2.02 -9.92
C LEU A 92 -0.91 0.84 -9.43
N TYR A 93 0.10 0.44 -10.21
CA TYR A 93 1.00 -0.65 -9.85
C TYR A 93 1.89 -0.30 -8.64
N HIS A 94 2.24 0.97 -8.47
CA HIS A 94 2.99 1.43 -7.31
C HIS A 94 2.16 1.38 -6.02
N VAL A 95 0.91 1.87 -6.06
CA VAL A 95 0.09 2.05 -4.85
C VAL A 95 -0.78 0.83 -4.49
N LEU A 96 -1.11 -0.01 -5.47
CA LEU A 96 -1.99 -1.17 -5.25
C LEU A 96 -1.22 -2.48 -5.33
N ASN A 97 -1.59 -3.43 -4.46
CA ASN A 97 -1.09 -4.79 -4.55
C ASN A 97 -1.83 -5.58 -5.63
N ILE A 98 -1.53 -5.25 -6.88
CA ILE A 98 -2.07 -5.88 -8.08
C ILE A 98 -0.93 -6.21 -9.05
N SER A 99 -1.22 -7.13 -9.97
CA SER A 99 -0.31 -7.45 -11.08
C SER A 99 -0.25 -6.32 -12.11
N LYS A 100 0.78 -6.34 -12.97
CA LYS A 100 0.90 -5.36 -14.06
C LYS A 100 -0.26 -5.49 -15.05
N ASP A 101 -0.69 -6.70 -15.37
CA ASP A 101 -1.82 -6.90 -16.29
C ASP A 101 -3.12 -6.35 -15.68
N GLU A 102 -3.39 -6.61 -14.39
CA GLU A 102 -4.55 -6.01 -13.70
C GLU A 102 -4.47 -4.48 -13.64
N ALA A 103 -3.28 -3.91 -13.44
CA ALA A 103 -3.09 -2.46 -13.50
C ALA A 103 -3.41 -1.92 -14.91
N GLY A 104 -2.99 -2.62 -15.97
CA GLY A 104 -3.32 -2.27 -17.35
C GLY A 104 -4.81 -2.34 -17.67
N GLU A 105 -5.49 -3.41 -17.24
CA GLU A 105 -6.95 -3.53 -17.36
C GLU A 105 -7.67 -2.42 -16.57
N PHE A 106 -7.18 -2.09 -15.38
CA PHE A 106 -7.80 -1.07 -14.57
C PHE A 106 -7.61 0.33 -15.18
N THR A 107 -6.45 0.62 -15.75
CA THR A 107 -6.22 1.85 -16.52
C THR A 107 -7.21 1.97 -17.69
N LEU A 108 -7.45 0.89 -18.44
CA LEU A 108 -8.47 0.89 -19.51
C LEU A 108 -9.84 1.25 -18.96
N TYR A 109 -10.27 0.59 -17.89
CA TYR A 109 -11.54 0.89 -17.23
C TYR A 109 -11.64 2.36 -16.80
N ILE A 110 -10.58 2.93 -16.21
CA ILE A 110 -10.55 4.34 -15.79
C ILE A 110 -10.75 5.26 -17.00
N THR A 111 -10.01 5.02 -18.08
CA THR A 111 -10.06 5.82 -19.31
C THR A 111 -11.42 5.74 -19.97
N GLU A 112 -11.98 4.54 -20.13
CA GLU A 112 -13.28 4.30 -20.78
C GLU A 112 -14.46 4.88 -19.99
N ASN A 113 -14.33 4.96 -18.67
CA ASN A 113 -15.37 5.51 -17.78
C ASN A 113 -15.12 6.97 -17.40
N HIS A 114 -14.08 7.62 -17.96
CA HIS A 114 -13.70 9.01 -17.68
C HIS A 114 -13.57 9.30 -16.17
N MET A 115 -13.01 8.36 -15.42
CA MET A 115 -12.86 8.48 -13.97
C MET A 115 -11.53 9.15 -13.62
N THR A 116 -11.48 9.81 -12.47
CA THR A 116 -10.19 10.11 -11.84
C THR A 116 -9.62 8.84 -11.22
N LEU A 117 -8.29 8.79 -11.07
CA LEU A 117 -7.60 7.67 -10.43
C LEU A 117 -8.13 7.41 -9.01
N THR A 118 -8.29 8.47 -8.22
CA THR A 118 -8.75 8.38 -6.82
C THR A 118 -10.18 7.86 -6.74
N ASP A 119 -11.09 8.35 -7.58
CA ASP A 119 -12.49 7.89 -7.59
C ASP A 119 -12.58 6.42 -8.01
N ALA A 120 -11.74 6.00 -8.96
CA ALA A 120 -11.71 4.62 -9.42
C ALA A 120 -11.23 3.67 -8.32
N ILE A 121 -10.15 4.03 -7.61
CA ILE A 121 -9.64 3.24 -6.48
C ILE A 121 -10.69 3.17 -5.37
N GLU A 122 -11.31 4.29 -5.01
CA GLU A 122 -12.34 4.32 -3.98
C GLU A 122 -13.55 3.47 -4.37
N LYS A 123 -14.01 3.55 -5.63
CA LYS A 123 -15.13 2.75 -6.14
C LYS A 123 -14.81 1.25 -6.16
N ARG A 124 -13.59 0.85 -6.53
CA ARG A 124 -13.21 -0.56 -6.70
C ARG A 124 -12.84 -1.23 -5.38
N TYR A 125 -12.11 -0.52 -4.51
CA TYR A 125 -11.52 -1.10 -3.31
C TYR A 125 -12.10 -0.53 -2.01
N GLY A 126 -12.96 0.49 -2.08
CA GLY A 126 -13.63 1.06 -0.91
C GLY A 126 -12.64 1.69 0.06
N VAL A 127 -11.62 2.37 -0.47
CA VAL A 127 -10.60 3.10 0.29
C VAL A 127 -10.15 4.34 -0.49
N SER A 128 -10.00 5.48 0.20
CA SER A 128 -9.40 6.69 -0.37
C SER A 128 -7.90 6.73 -0.07
N MET A 129 -7.11 7.44 -0.89
CA MET A 129 -5.67 7.58 -0.63
C MET A 129 -5.37 8.37 0.65
N ASP A 130 -6.24 9.33 1.00
CA ASP A 130 -6.16 10.06 2.27
C ASP A 130 -6.37 9.12 3.47
N ASP A 131 -7.28 8.16 3.36
CA ASP A 131 -7.51 7.15 4.37
C ASP A 131 -6.30 6.24 4.55
N VAL A 132 -5.67 5.83 3.45
CA VAL A 132 -4.44 5.02 3.48
C VAL A 132 -3.33 5.77 4.22
N SER A 133 -3.05 7.02 3.84
CA SER A 133 -2.01 7.83 4.48
C SER A 133 -2.28 8.04 5.97
N GLN A 134 -3.53 8.36 6.33
CA GLN A 134 -3.91 8.54 7.74
C GLN A 134 -3.82 7.23 8.54
N TYR A 135 -4.24 6.10 7.97
CA TYR A 135 -4.17 4.81 8.64
C TYR A 135 -2.71 4.39 8.88
N ILE A 136 -1.81 4.59 7.91
CA ILE A 136 -0.38 4.35 8.09
C ILE A 136 0.15 5.18 9.27
N GLU A 137 -0.10 6.49 9.26
CA GLU A 137 0.39 7.43 10.28
C GLU A 137 -0.17 7.14 11.69
N MET A 138 -1.47 6.86 11.79
CA MET A 138 -2.15 6.75 13.09
C MET A 138 -2.16 5.34 13.68
N VAL A 139 -2.13 4.32 12.83
CA VAL A 139 -2.26 2.93 13.26
C VAL A 139 -0.93 2.21 13.12
N LEU A 140 -0.34 2.21 11.93
CA LEU A 140 0.84 1.37 11.65
C LEU A 140 2.14 1.96 12.20
N THR A 141 2.36 3.27 12.12
CA THR A 141 3.56 3.93 12.66
C THR A 141 3.74 3.67 14.16
N PRO A 142 2.70 3.80 15.02
CA PRO A 142 2.82 3.43 16.44
C PRO A 142 3.27 1.99 16.68
N TYR A 143 2.80 1.02 15.90
CA TYR A 143 3.29 -0.36 16.00
C TYR A 143 4.76 -0.48 15.62
N ALA A 144 5.18 0.17 14.53
CA ALA A 144 6.58 0.17 14.10
C ALA A 144 7.50 0.78 15.17
N ASP A 145 7.10 1.91 15.75
CA ASP A 145 7.83 2.59 16.83
C ASP A 145 7.93 1.72 18.09
N TYR A 146 6.83 1.05 18.46
CA TYR A 146 6.81 0.15 19.61
C TYR A 146 7.67 -1.09 19.35
N ALA A 147 7.58 -1.69 18.16
CA ALA A 147 8.42 -2.82 17.75
C ALA A 147 9.91 -2.44 17.78
N MET A 148 10.27 -1.22 17.34
CA MET A 148 11.64 -0.73 17.39
C MET A 148 12.15 -0.60 18.84
N LYS A 149 11.34 -0.02 19.74
CA LYS A 149 11.66 0.07 21.17
C LYS A 149 11.81 -1.32 21.81
N MET A 150 10.93 -2.25 21.46
CA MET A 150 10.97 -3.63 21.95
C MET A 150 12.20 -4.38 21.44
N ALA A 151 12.54 -4.25 20.15
CA ALA A 151 13.73 -4.82 19.54
C ALA A 151 15.00 -4.38 20.28
N ILE A 152 15.15 -3.07 20.53
CA ILE A 152 16.27 -2.51 21.31
C ILE A 152 16.32 -3.10 22.72
N ARG A 153 15.18 -3.23 23.41
CA ARG A 153 15.11 -3.75 24.79
C ARG A 153 15.43 -5.24 24.89
N THR A 154 15.03 -6.03 23.89
CA THR A 154 15.10 -7.50 23.91
C THR A 154 16.28 -8.08 23.16
N GLY A 155 17.03 -7.26 22.41
CA GLY A 155 18.13 -7.72 21.55
C GLY A 155 17.67 -8.49 20.31
N LYS A 156 16.37 -8.49 19.99
CA LYS A 156 15.83 -9.01 18.72
C LYS A 156 16.01 -7.97 17.61
N GLU A 157 16.18 -8.42 16.37
CA GLU A 157 16.20 -7.52 15.20
C GLU A 157 14.77 -7.11 14.82
N LEU A 158 14.52 -5.80 14.67
CA LEU A 158 13.26 -5.24 14.19
C LEU A 158 12.80 -5.89 12.87
N LEU A 159 13.76 -6.22 11.99
CA LEU A 159 13.51 -6.89 10.73
C LEU A 159 12.89 -8.28 10.89
N SER A 160 13.14 -8.98 12.00
CA SER A 160 12.48 -10.26 12.30
C SER A 160 10.99 -10.07 12.56
N ILE A 161 10.63 -9.06 13.37
CA ILE A 161 9.22 -8.76 13.68
C ILE A 161 8.50 -8.31 12.42
N LEU A 162 9.10 -7.42 11.63
CA LEU A 162 8.51 -6.97 10.37
C LEU A 162 8.40 -8.11 9.36
N SER A 163 9.41 -8.97 9.23
CA SER A 163 9.33 -10.15 8.37
C SER A 163 8.13 -11.03 8.73
N GLU A 164 7.92 -11.33 10.02
CA GLU A 164 6.75 -12.10 10.48
C GLU A 164 5.42 -11.40 10.16
N VAL A 165 5.32 -10.09 10.40
CA VAL A 165 4.11 -9.30 10.12
C VAL A 165 3.76 -9.33 8.62
N PHE A 166 4.75 -9.29 7.74
CA PHE A 166 4.57 -9.20 6.29
C PHE A 166 4.66 -10.55 5.54
N SER A 167 5.03 -11.64 6.23
CA SER A 167 5.37 -12.96 5.64
C SER A 167 4.25 -13.70 4.91
N GLU A 168 2.98 -13.35 5.13
CA GLU A 168 1.83 -14.04 4.50
C GLU A 168 1.10 -13.20 3.45
N SER A 169 1.65 -12.03 3.10
CA SER A 169 0.93 -11.03 2.31
C SER A 169 1.58 -10.69 0.97
N GLU A 170 2.70 -11.34 0.64
CA GLU A 170 3.27 -11.34 -0.71
C GLU A 170 2.46 -12.31 -1.58
N VAL A 171 1.41 -11.79 -2.22
CA VAL A 171 0.80 -12.36 -3.42
C VAL A 171 1.21 -11.50 -4.61
#